data_AF-A0A1G9B5T2-F1
#
_entry.id   AF-A0A1G9B5T2-F1
#
_cell.length_a   1.000
_cell.length_b   1.000
_cell.length_c   1.000
_cell.angle_alpha   90.00
_cell.angle_beta   90.00
_cell.angle_gamma   90.00
#
_symmetry.space_group_name_H-M   'P 1'
#
loop_
_entity.id
_entity.type
_entity.pdbx_description
1 polymer ?
#
loop_
_entity_poly.entity_id
_entity_poly.type
_entity_poly.pdbx_seq_one_letter_code
_entity_poly.pdbx_strand_id
1 'polypeptide(L)'
;MVTGDDYENRLAEYVRKIAEAAIRWQLDDWGFGQEASGGRVGNGEPGGVVWPPIADGPTADITYEGETINPGRDVYQPWFRSIERHFACFKEIPDPKGFDAGVAAIEKALTMFTLHGQTDVRNGESGFTPSDGSLTGNIQVVADALAGQTSDMVLMYTKTYGPMKMTILFENLRQAVLVANCALLAEQKMWHRAREDVIALARDAETSFNARGGESKISPWNCILAVAEAVKELLPKAANDALNKALPIVKTATDLLTANEGGNPDPVPALDGSSHLEVEDSLVAAIGDLKERIHVAEDLVHDMSRQMVQAMRTEGPSPFHIHGSVGLSKKFTDAAAEIRIDVDVLRRVGTAYVPDVVWVAAKAVDIMMDAAGDGPWERGDWSVGDGGRARGAFNDLLEVIYTFVNSSGAEMVEAGSILAEHAGAIGDVDQQIGEHLDETAQEVDEGTPSGDVSPQLAPQPGVSADQQYSDDAPIHGRLASRLGG
;
A
#
# COMPACT_ATOMS: atom_id res chain seq x y z
N MET A 1 -6.95 3.09 -22.27
CA MET A 1 -5.99 2.27 -21.52
C MET A 1 -5.32 1.34 -22.50
N VAL A 2 -4.01 1.47 -22.66
CA VAL A 2 -3.16 0.55 -23.42
C VAL A 2 -3.08 -0.76 -22.62
N THR A 3 -3.50 -1.88 -23.19
CA THR A 3 -3.31 -3.22 -22.57
C THR A 3 -1.86 -3.66 -22.68
N GLY A 4 -1.39 -4.63 -21.87
CA GLY A 4 -0.04 -5.20 -22.00
C GLY A 4 0.32 -5.58 -23.44
N ASP A 5 -0.57 -6.31 -24.12
CA ASP A 5 -0.39 -6.69 -25.52
C ASP A 5 -0.36 -5.48 -26.48
N ASP A 6 -1.04 -4.37 -26.16
CA ASP A 6 -1.01 -3.16 -27.01
C ASP A 6 0.31 -2.40 -26.82
N TYR A 7 0.87 -2.40 -25.61
CA TYR A 7 2.17 -1.79 -25.32
C TYR A 7 3.31 -2.49 -26.08
N GLU A 8 3.43 -3.82 -25.94
CA GLU A 8 4.52 -4.58 -26.55
C GLU A 8 4.50 -4.49 -28.07
N ASN A 9 3.31 -4.61 -28.68
CA ASN A 9 3.15 -4.50 -30.12
C ASN A 9 3.53 -3.10 -30.63
N ARG A 10 3.11 -2.05 -29.93
CA ARG A 10 3.45 -0.67 -30.30
C ARG A 10 4.93 -0.38 -30.13
N LEU A 11 5.55 -0.85 -29.04
CA LEU A 11 6.98 -0.70 -28.83
C LEU A 11 7.78 -1.42 -29.92
N ALA A 12 7.42 -2.66 -30.25
CA ALA A 12 8.04 -3.42 -31.32
C ALA A 12 7.91 -2.73 -32.68
N GLU A 13 6.75 -2.15 -32.98
CA GLU A 13 6.53 -1.36 -34.19
C GLU A 13 7.45 -0.13 -34.25
N TYR A 14 7.56 0.64 -33.16
CA TYR A 14 8.45 1.80 -33.12
C TYR A 14 9.93 1.42 -33.21
N VAL A 15 10.38 0.39 -32.47
CA VAL A 15 11.75 -0.14 -32.54
C VAL A 15 12.12 -0.47 -33.98
N ARG A 16 11.21 -1.14 -34.70
CA ARG A 16 11.39 -1.44 -36.12
C ARG A 16 11.50 -0.17 -36.97
N LYS A 17 10.60 0.80 -36.78
CA LYS A 17 10.60 2.05 -37.56
C LYS A 17 11.86 2.90 -37.32
N ILE A 18 12.36 2.95 -36.08
CA ILE A 18 13.60 3.62 -35.73
C ILE A 18 14.77 2.98 -36.50
N ALA A 19 14.88 1.65 -36.46
CA ALA A 19 15.93 0.93 -37.19
C ALA A 19 15.83 1.16 -38.71
N GLU A 20 14.62 1.11 -39.28
CA GLU A 20 14.41 1.41 -40.70
C GLU A 20 14.81 2.86 -41.06
N ALA A 21 14.52 3.83 -40.20
CA ALA A 21 14.90 5.23 -40.39
C ALA A 21 16.41 5.43 -40.30
N ALA A 22 17.08 4.79 -39.32
CA ALA A 22 18.53 4.81 -39.17
C ALA A 22 19.25 4.19 -40.39
N ILE A 23 18.75 3.04 -40.86
CA ILE A 23 19.25 2.39 -42.10
C ILE A 23 19.11 3.35 -43.29
N ARG A 24 17.94 3.98 -43.48
CA ARG A 24 17.74 4.92 -44.58
C ARG A 24 18.73 6.08 -44.51
N TRP A 25 18.91 6.68 -43.34
CA TRP A 25 19.87 7.76 -43.16
C TRP A 25 21.30 7.30 -43.47
N GLN A 26 21.75 6.16 -42.94
CA GLN A 26 23.08 5.63 -43.26
C GLN A 26 23.27 5.39 -44.76
N LEU A 27 22.27 4.83 -45.45
CA LEU A 27 22.30 4.63 -46.90
C LEU A 27 22.36 5.94 -47.67
N ASP A 28 21.62 6.95 -47.23
CA ASP A 28 21.66 8.29 -47.80
C ASP A 28 23.04 8.95 -47.61
N ASP A 29 23.68 8.77 -46.45
CA ASP A 29 25.07 9.23 -46.17
C ASP A 29 26.08 8.54 -47.09
N TRP A 30 25.83 7.27 -47.46
CA TRP A 30 26.61 6.51 -48.45
C TRP A 30 26.25 6.85 -49.90
N GLY A 31 25.33 7.79 -50.13
CA GLY A 31 24.94 8.23 -51.47
C GLY A 31 23.90 7.34 -52.16
N PHE A 32 23.26 6.39 -51.46
CA PHE A 32 22.16 5.56 -51.96
C PHE A 32 20.78 6.23 -51.85
N GLY A 33 20.73 7.56 -52.05
CA GLY A 33 19.57 8.45 -51.92
C GLY A 33 18.19 7.83 -52.24
N GLN A 34 17.11 8.29 -51.56
CA GLN A 34 15.65 8.00 -51.68
C GLN A 34 15.05 7.19 -52.86
N GLU A 35 15.69 7.12 -54.02
CA GLU A 35 15.41 6.15 -55.08
C GLU A 35 15.77 4.69 -54.72
N ALA A 36 16.29 4.36 -53.53
CA ALA A 36 16.48 2.97 -53.09
C ALA A 36 15.18 2.11 -52.96
N SER A 37 14.01 2.70 -53.23
CA SER A 37 12.76 1.96 -53.46
C SER A 37 12.57 1.47 -54.91
N GLY A 38 13.51 1.77 -55.84
CA GLY A 38 13.47 1.27 -57.22
C GLY A 38 14.37 1.94 -58.28
N GLY A 39 15.42 2.68 -57.94
CA GLY A 39 16.24 3.48 -58.86
C GLY A 39 17.74 3.43 -58.59
N ARG A 40 18.51 3.57 -59.69
CA ARG A 40 19.97 3.39 -59.77
C ARG A 40 20.74 4.47 -59.00
N VAL A 41 21.86 4.10 -58.38
CA VAL A 41 22.87 5.08 -57.92
C VAL A 41 23.94 5.27 -59.00
N GLY A 42 24.25 6.53 -59.29
CA GLY A 42 25.38 6.95 -60.12
C GLY A 42 24.98 7.95 -61.18
N ASN A 43 25.70 9.07 -61.24
CA ASN A 43 25.59 10.10 -62.29
C ASN A 43 25.69 9.47 -63.70
N GLY A 44 24.57 9.04 -64.27
CA GLY A 44 24.44 8.71 -65.69
C GLY A 44 25.25 7.53 -66.23
N GLU A 45 26.05 6.81 -65.45
CA GLU A 45 26.83 5.67 -65.96
C GLU A 45 26.06 4.34 -65.89
N PRO A 46 26.07 3.54 -66.98
CA PRO A 46 25.46 2.22 -67.02
C PRO A 46 26.26 1.23 -66.17
N GLY A 47 26.01 1.21 -64.86
CA GLY A 47 26.65 0.29 -63.91
C GLY A 47 26.23 0.44 -62.44
N GLY A 48 25.25 1.29 -62.13
CA GLY A 48 24.85 1.60 -60.75
C GLY A 48 24.38 0.39 -59.94
N VAL A 49 24.89 0.27 -58.71
CA VAL A 49 24.47 -0.74 -57.72
C VAL A 49 23.03 -0.43 -57.30
N VAL A 50 22.16 -1.43 -57.38
CA VAL A 50 20.78 -1.33 -56.86
C VAL A 50 20.79 -1.86 -55.43
N TRP A 51 20.50 -1.00 -54.46
CA TRP A 51 20.37 -1.43 -53.08
C TRP A 51 19.06 -2.22 -52.89
N PRO A 52 19.08 -3.38 -52.23
CA PRO A 52 17.86 -4.14 -51.99
C PRO A 52 16.90 -3.40 -51.05
N PRO A 53 15.60 -3.74 -51.04
CA PRO A 53 14.67 -3.19 -50.07
C PRO A 53 15.03 -3.63 -48.65
N ILE A 54 14.75 -2.76 -47.67
CA ILE A 54 14.92 -3.08 -46.25
C ILE A 54 13.97 -4.23 -45.90
N ALA A 55 14.54 -5.35 -45.48
CA ALA A 55 13.79 -6.54 -45.10
C ALA A 55 14.49 -7.23 -43.93
N ASP A 56 13.69 -7.87 -43.09
CA ASP A 56 14.14 -8.59 -41.88
C ASP A 56 14.73 -9.99 -42.21
N GLY A 57 15.28 -10.15 -43.42
CA GLY A 57 15.65 -11.44 -44.01
C GLY A 57 16.88 -11.36 -44.92
N PRO A 58 17.38 -12.52 -45.40
CA PRO A 58 18.62 -12.58 -46.16
C PRO A 58 18.47 -11.83 -47.50
N THR A 59 19.41 -10.92 -47.76
CA THR A 59 19.54 -10.25 -49.05
C THR A 59 20.64 -10.91 -49.88
N ALA A 60 20.64 -10.67 -51.19
CA ALA A 60 21.76 -11.02 -52.05
C ALA A 60 22.99 -10.14 -51.73
N ASP A 61 24.18 -10.69 -51.95
CA ASP A 61 25.43 -9.94 -51.88
C ASP A 61 25.50 -8.92 -53.03
N ILE A 62 26.03 -7.73 -52.73
CA ILE A 62 26.28 -6.66 -53.69
C ILE A 62 27.75 -6.25 -53.63
N THR A 63 28.27 -5.72 -54.74
CA THR A 63 29.62 -5.13 -54.75
C THR A 63 29.52 -3.62 -54.66
N TYR A 64 30.06 -3.03 -53.59
CA TYR A 64 30.12 -1.59 -53.37
C TYR A 64 31.56 -1.18 -53.06
N GLU A 65 32.08 -0.16 -53.75
CA GLU A 65 33.47 0.32 -53.61
C GLU A 65 34.56 -0.78 -53.71
N GLY A 66 34.27 -1.88 -54.41
CA GLY A 66 35.19 -3.02 -54.56
C GLY A 66 35.09 -4.07 -53.45
N GLU A 67 34.23 -3.87 -52.46
CA GLU A 67 33.93 -4.83 -51.39
C GLU A 67 32.61 -5.57 -51.65
N THR A 68 32.53 -6.82 -51.20
CA THR A 68 31.29 -7.60 -51.25
C THR A 68 30.56 -7.44 -49.92
N ILE A 69 29.41 -6.79 -49.95
CA ILE A 69 28.57 -6.50 -48.78
C ILE A 69 27.26 -7.28 -48.92
N ASN A 70 26.77 -7.84 -47.82
CA ASN A 70 25.42 -8.36 -47.72
C ASN A 70 24.53 -7.35 -46.96
N PRO A 71 23.66 -6.57 -47.62
CA PRO A 71 22.90 -5.49 -46.97
C PRO A 71 22.08 -5.94 -45.75
N GLY A 72 21.44 -7.12 -45.83
CA GLY A 72 20.69 -7.70 -44.74
C GLY A 72 21.56 -8.02 -43.53
N ARG A 73 22.67 -8.74 -43.75
CA ARG A 73 23.58 -9.17 -42.66
C ARG A 73 24.45 -8.04 -42.11
N ASP A 74 24.98 -7.20 -43.00
CA ASP A 74 26.07 -6.28 -42.69
C ASP A 74 25.57 -4.86 -42.39
N VAL A 75 24.33 -4.51 -42.77
CA VAL A 75 23.75 -3.17 -42.55
C VAL A 75 22.44 -3.23 -41.77
N TYR A 76 21.44 -4.01 -42.22
CA TYR A 76 20.11 -3.98 -41.61
C TYR A 76 20.06 -4.64 -40.23
N GLN A 77 20.54 -5.88 -40.15
CA GLN A 77 20.51 -6.66 -38.90
C GLN A 77 21.27 -6.01 -37.74
N PRO A 78 22.44 -5.37 -37.95
CA PRO A 78 23.11 -4.59 -36.91
C PRO A 78 22.21 -3.49 -36.33
N TRP A 79 21.51 -2.72 -37.16
CA TRP A 79 20.60 -1.68 -36.68
C TRP A 79 19.40 -2.25 -35.93
N PHE A 80 18.73 -3.26 -36.48
CA PHE A 80 17.61 -3.90 -35.79
C PHE A 80 18.03 -4.42 -34.41
N ARG A 81 19.19 -5.10 -34.32
CA ARG A 81 19.72 -5.60 -33.04
C ARG A 81 20.14 -4.50 -32.09
N SER A 82 20.74 -3.41 -32.59
CA SER A 82 21.19 -2.30 -31.75
C SER A 82 19.99 -1.62 -31.09
N ILE A 83 19.01 -1.18 -31.88
CA ILE A 83 17.81 -0.51 -31.37
C ILE A 83 17.00 -1.45 -30.48
N GLU A 84 16.82 -2.72 -30.87
CA GLU A 84 16.13 -3.70 -30.03
C GLU A 84 16.82 -3.89 -28.69
N ARG A 85 18.16 -3.94 -28.66
CA ARG A 85 18.93 -4.08 -27.43
C ARG A 85 18.75 -2.89 -26.50
N HIS A 86 18.68 -1.67 -27.03
CA HIS A 86 18.49 -0.46 -26.23
C HIS A 86 17.13 -0.44 -25.53
N PHE A 87 16.07 -0.93 -26.19
CA PHE A 87 14.71 -1.00 -25.62
C PHE A 87 14.39 -2.34 -24.93
N ALA A 88 15.28 -3.33 -24.96
CA ALA A 88 15.02 -4.67 -24.43
C ALA A 88 14.60 -4.65 -22.95
N CYS A 89 15.19 -3.76 -22.15
CA CYS A 89 14.88 -3.63 -20.73
C CYS A 89 13.44 -3.16 -20.44
N PHE A 90 12.79 -2.48 -21.40
CA PHE A 90 11.42 -2.02 -21.23
C PHE A 90 10.37 -3.06 -21.62
N LYS A 91 10.77 -4.19 -22.22
CA LYS A 91 9.82 -5.27 -22.59
C LYS A 91 9.21 -5.95 -21.37
N GLU A 92 9.93 -6.00 -20.26
CA GLU A 92 9.52 -6.71 -19.04
C GLU A 92 9.00 -5.77 -17.94
N ILE A 93 8.64 -4.52 -18.26
CA ILE A 93 8.10 -3.61 -17.25
C ILE A 93 6.69 -4.04 -16.81
N PRO A 94 6.36 -3.92 -15.50
CA PRO A 94 5.10 -4.37 -14.94
C PRO A 94 3.86 -3.87 -15.68
N ASP A 95 2.83 -4.72 -15.73
CA ASP A 95 1.48 -4.28 -16.11
C ASP A 95 0.85 -3.51 -14.95
N PRO A 96 0.45 -2.24 -15.12
CA PRO A 96 -0.26 -1.48 -14.10
C PRO A 96 -1.49 -2.20 -13.53
N LYS A 97 -2.17 -3.01 -14.35
CA LYS A 97 -3.34 -3.79 -13.91
C LYS A 97 -2.97 -4.94 -12.97
N GLY A 98 -1.71 -5.36 -12.97
CA GLY A 98 -1.21 -6.35 -12.01
C GLY A 98 -1.36 -5.89 -10.55
N PHE A 99 -1.48 -4.58 -10.32
CA PHE A 99 -1.70 -4.00 -9.00
C PHE A 99 -3.19 -3.90 -8.58
N ASP A 100 -4.15 -4.08 -9.50
CA ASP A 100 -5.58 -3.84 -9.26
C ASP A 100 -6.12 -4.66 -8.07
N ALA A 101 -5.72 -5.92 -7.96
CA ALA A 101 -6.17 -6.80 -6.89
C ALA A 101 -5.66 -6.33 -5.52
N GLY A 102 -4.39 -5.91 -5.44
CA GLY A 102 -3.79 -5.39 -4.21
C GLY A 102 -4.41 -4.05 -3.80
N VAL A 103 -4.61 -3.14 -4.76
CA VAL A 103 -5.30 -1.85 -4.51
C VAL A 103 -6.70 -2.10 -3.97
N ALA A 104 -7.49 -2.96 -4.62
CA ALA A 104 -8.84 -3.29 -4.17
C ALA A 104 -8.87 -3.93 -2.77
N ALA A 105 -7.89 -4.77 -2.45
CA ALA A 105 -7.74 -5.38 -1.12
C ALA A 105 -7.47 -4.31 -0.04
N ILE A 106 -6.54 -3.38 -0.28
CA ILE A 106 -6.26 -2.29 0.65
C ILE A 106 -7.43 -1.32 0.77
N GLU A 107 -8.08 -0.95 -0.33
CA GLU A 107 -9.29 -0.10 -0.29
C GLU A 107 -10.40 -0.74 0.53
N LYS A 108 -10.61 -2.05 0.37
CA LYS A 108 -11.57 -2.80 1.19
C LYS A 108 -11.17 -2.77 2.66
N ALA A 109 -9.91 -2.99 3.00
CA ALA A 109 -9.43 -2.86 4.38
C ALA A 109 -9.64 -1.43 4.93
N LEU A 110 -9.38 -0.38 4.14
CA LEU A 110 -9.61 1.01 4.50
C LEU A 110 -11.06 1.30 4.85
N THR A 111 -12.02 0.77 4.06
CA THR A 111 -13.45 0.95 4.37
C THR A 111 -13.81 0.34 5.73
N MET A 112 -13.19 -0.77 6.11
CA MET A 112 -13.41 -1.42 7.40
C MET A 112 -12.79 -0.64 8.56
N PHE A 113 -11.62 0.00 8.36
CA PHE A 113 -11.00 0.90 9.33
C PHE A 113 -11.65 2.29 9.40
N THR A 114 -12.55 2.64 8.47
CA THR A 114 -13.10 3.99 8.40
C THR A 114 -14.06 4.25 9.56
N LEU A 115 -13.67 5.19 10.42
CA LEU A 115 -14.41 5.52 11.63
C LEU A 115 -15.55 6.54 11.41
N HIS A 116 -15.67 7.10 10.21
CA HIS A 116 -16.75 8.01 9.84
C HIS A 116 -17.66 7.28 8.86
N GLY A 117 -18.91 7.05 9.24
CA GLY A 117 -19.91 6.61 8.28
C GLY A 117 -19.97 7.61 7.14
N GLN A 118 -19.41 7.28 5.98
CA GLN A 118 -19.95 7.83 4.75
C GLN A 118 -21.36 7.27 4.67
N THR A 119 -22.31 8.12 5.06
CA THR A 119 -23.67 8.00 4.57
C THR A 119 -23.53 8.14 3.06
N ASP A 120 -23.45 7.01 2.38
CA ASP A 120 -23.58 6.97 0.93
C ASP A 120 -25.03 7.38 0.67
N VAL A 121 -25.27 8.68 0.50
CA VAL A 121 -26.57 9.24 0.13
C VAL A 121 -26.77 8.94 -1.36
N ARG A 122 -26.89 7.67 -1.69
CA ARG A 122 -27.40 7.19 -2.96
C ARG A 122 -28.62 6.34 -2.67
N ASN A 123 -29.77 7.00 -2.83
CA ASN A 123 -31.13 6.45 -2.86
C ASN A 123 -31.77 6.14 -1.51
N GLY A 124 -32.24 7.19 -0.82
CA GLY A 124 -33.66 7.31 -0.45
C GLY A 124 -34.33 6.29 0.47
N GLU A 125 -33.62 5.32 1.04
CA GLU A 125 -34.17 4.40 2.04
C GLU A 125 -33.31 4.43 3.30
N SER A 126 -33.84 5.12 4.32
CA SER A 126 -33.30 5.11 5.67
C SER A 126 -33.53 3.74 6.30
N GLY A 127 -32.56 2.85 6.14
CA GLY A 127 -32.48 1.57 6.85
C GLY A 127 -31.08 1.37 7.40
N PHE A 128 -30.86 1.75 8.66
CA PHE A 128 -29.70 1.25 9.41
C PHE A 128 -30.00 -0.20 9.80
N THR A 129 -29.54 -1.16 8.99
CA THR A 129 -29.48 -2.58 9.35
C THR A 129 -28.09 -2.88 9.92
N PRO A 130 -27.96 -3.22 11.22
CA PRO A 130 -26.67 -3.49 11.89
C PRO A 130 -25.94 -4.77 11.43
N SER A 131 -26.19 -5.28 10.22
CA SER A 131 -25.70 -6.60 9.79
C SER A 131 -24.37 -6.60 9.05
N ASP A 132 -23.75 -5.45 8.80
CA ASP A 132 -22.37 -5.36 8.28
C ASP A 132 -21.57 -4.40 9.17
N GLY A 133 -21.08 -4.94 10.30
CA GLY A 133 -20.48 -4.19 11.41
C GLY A 133 -19.34 -3.27 10.98
N SER A 134 -19.61 -1.96 10.96
CA SER A 134 -18.56 -0.95 10.87
C SER A 134 -17.83 -0.82 12.20
N LEU A 135 -16.52 -0.62 12.16
CA LEU A 135 -15.68 -0.49 13.35
C LEU A 135 -16.19 0.62 14.28
N THR A 136 -16.69 1.74 13.72
CA THR A 136 -17.35 2.81 14.47
C THR A 136 -18.58 2.34 15.23
N GLY A 137 -19.45 1.57 14.56
CA GLY A 137 -20.67 1.07 15.17
C GLY A 137 -20.36 0.20 16.37
N ASN A 138 -19.38 -0.70 16.23
CA ASN A 138 -18.96 -1.58 17.31
C ASN A 138 -18.33 -0.80 18.48
N ILE A 139 -17.50 0.21 18.20
CA ILE A 139 -16.94 1.09 19.25
C ILE A 139 -18.04 1.91 19.94
N GLN A 140 -19.04 2.38 19.20
CA GLN A 140 -20.18 3.11 19.76
C GLN A 140 -21.02 2.22 20.67
N VAL A 141 -21.23 0.94 20.31
CA VAL A 141 -21.91 -0.02 21.19
C VAL A 141 -21.16 -0.20 22.52
N VAL A 142 -19.82 -0.27 22.49
CA VAL A 142 -19.01 -0.29 23.72
C VAL A 142 -19.19 1.01 24.51
N ALA A 143 -19.20 2.16 23.83
CA ALA A 143 -19.39 3.46 24.47
C ALA A 143 -20.76 3.60 25.16
N ASP A 144 -21.83 3.21 24.47
CA ASP A 144 -23.20 3.26 24.99
C ASP A 144 -23.38 2.28 26.14
N ALA A 145 -22.75 1.10 26.08
CA ALA A 145 -22.77 0.12 27.16
C ALA A 145 -22.05 0.61 28.42
N LEU A 146 -20.92 1.29 28.27
CA LEU A 146 -20.18 1.86 29.39
C LEU A 146 -20.78 3.19 29.89
N ALA A 147 -21.68 3.81 29.12
CA ALA A 147 -22.33 5.06 29.49
C ALA A 147 -23.20 4.87 30.74
N GLY A 148 -22.93 5.67 31.78
CA GLY A 148 -23.69 5.60 33.04
C GLY A 148 -23.21 4.52 34.02
N GLN A 149 -22.23 3.69 33.63
CA GLN A 149 -21.56 2.76 34.54
C GLN A 149 -20.50 3.53 35.37
N THR A 150 -20.58 3.47 36.69
CA THR A 150 -19.66 4.20 37.59
C THR A 150 -18.97 3.23 38.55
N SER A 151 -17.67 3.02 38.34
CA SER A 151 -16.75 2.37 39.28
C SER A 151 -15.31 2.70 38.94
N ASP A 152 -14.39 2.62 39.89
CA ASP A 152 -12.96 2.88 39.64
C ASP A 152 -12.38 1.95 38.56
N MET A 153 -12.89 0.72 38.50
CA MET A 153 -12.49 -0.29 37.53
C MET A 153 -12.99 0.06 36.12
N VAL A 154 -14.26 0.48 36.00
CA VAL A 154 -14.81 0.98 34.72
C VAL A 154 -14.09 2.26 34.28
N LEU A 155 -13.76 3.17 35.20
CA LEU A 155 -13.01 4.39 34.91
C LEU A 155 -11.58 4.08 34.42
N MET A 156 -10.89 3.15 35.07
CA MET A 156 -9.56 2.70 34.66
C MET A 156 -9.59 1.98 33.32
N TYR A 157 -10.57 1.10 33.09
CA TYR A 157 -10.78 0.44 31.80
C TYR A 157 -11.02 1.49 30.72
N THR A 158 -11.93 2.44 30.95
CA THR A 158 -12.28 3.48 29.98
C THR A 158 -11.09 4.37 29.63
N LYS A 159 -10.22 4.66 30.61
CA LYS A 159 -9.03 5.49 30.41
C LYS A 159 -7.95 4.81 29.57
N THR A 160 -7.82 3.48 29.68
CA THR A 160 -6.71 2.72 29.06
C THR A 160 -7.14 1.99 27.79
N TYR A 161 -8.33 1.37 27.79
CA TYR A 161 -8.87 0.54 26.72
C TYR A 161 -10.23 1.02 26.20
N GLY A 162 -10.77 2.11 26.75
CA GLY A 162 -12.11 2.57 26.41
C GLY A 162 -12.27 3.05 24.97
N PRO A 163 -13.52 3.40 24.59
CA PRO A 163 -13.88 3.79 23.22
C PRO A 163 -13.00 4.89 22.64
N MET A 164 -12.63 5.91 23.42
CA MET A 164 -11.76 6.99 22.96
C MET A 164 -10.36 6.48 22.56
N LYS A 165 -9.79 5.55 23.33
CA LYS A 165 -8.48 4.95 23.03
C LYS A 165 -8.55 4.03 21.81
N MET A 166 -9.61 3.24 21.71
CA MET A 166 -9.89 2.42 20.50
C MET A 166 -9.99 3.31 19.26
N THR A 167 -10.77 4.39 19.31
CA THR A 167 -10.93 5.33 18.20
C THR A 167 -9.59 5.93 17.77
N ILE A 168 -8.77 6.39 18.71
CA ILE A 168 -7.45 6.97 18.40
C ILE A 168 -6.54 5.91 17.76
N LEU A 169 -6.47 4.71 18.34
CA LEU A 169 -5.67 3.60 17.81
C LEU A 169 -6.06 3.29 16.37
N PHE A 170 -7.36 3.04 16.12
CA PHE A 170 -7.83 2.62 14.81
C PHE A 170 -7.79 3.74 13.77
N GLU A 171 -7.94 5.01 14.18
CA GLU A 171 -7.68 6.13 13.27
C GLU A 171 -6.21 6.17 12.86
N ASN A 172 -5.27 5.97 13.78
CA ASN A 172 -3.84 5.92 13.45
C ASN A 172 -3.50 4.72 12.55
N LEU A 173 -4.06 3.55 12.83
CA LEU A 173 -3.91 2.38 11.96
C LEU A 173 -4.51 2.64 10.58
N ARG A 174 -5.67 3.29 10.48
CA ARG A 174 -6.25 3.72 9.20
C ARG A 174 -5.29 4.62 8.41
N GLN A 175 -4.57 5.52 9.07
CA GLN A 175 -3.54 6.35 8.41
C GLN A 175 -2.38 5.49 7.87
N ALA A 176 -1.94 4.47 8.61
CA ALA A 176 -0.92 3.53 8.13
C ALA A 176 -1.39 2.77 6.87
N VAL A 177 -2.64 2.32 6.87
CA VAL A 177 -3.25 1.65 5.71
C VAL A 177 -3.41 2.61 4.52
N LEU A 178 -3.70 3.90 4.76
CA LEU A 178 -3.74 4.90 3.70
C LEU A 178 -2.38 5.06 3.03
N VAL A 179 -1.29 5.06 3.81
CA VAL A 179 0.08 5.09 3.26
C VAL A 179 0.36 3.85 2.42
N ALA A 180 -0.06 2.67 2.87
CA ALA A 180 0.06 1.44 2.09
C ALA A 180 -0.74 1.53 0.76
N ASN A 181 -1.93 2.13 0.77
CA ASN A 181 -2.71 2.36 -0.46
C ASN A 181 -2.01 3.34 -1.41
N CYS A 182 -1.47 4.44 -0.87
CA CYS A 182 -0.68 5.39 -1.64
C CYS A 182 0.51 4.72 -2.32
N ALA A 183 1.19 3.79 -1.65
CA ALA A 183 2.33 3.06 -2.20
C ALA A 183 1.92 2.22 -3.43
N LEU A 184 0.85 1.42 -3.33
CA LEU A 184 0.37 0.61 -4.46
C LEU A 184 -0.15 1.45 -5.62
N LEU A 185 -0.91 2.51 -5.34
CA LEU A 185 -1.42 3.40 -6.39
C LEU A 185 -0.29 4.18 -7.07
N ALA A 186 0.74 4.56 -6.32
CA ALA A 186 1.92 5.21 -6.87
C ALA A 186 2.64 4.28 -7.86
N GLU A 187 2.88 3.02 -7.49
CA GLU A 187 3.44 1.99 -8.38
C GLU A 187 2.59 1.81 -9.63
N GLN A 188 1.29 1.58 -9.47
CA GLN A 188 0.37 1.41 -10.60
C GLN A 188 0.44 2.59 -11.58
N LYS A 189 0.35 3.83 -11.08
CA LYS A 189 0.41 5.04 -11.90
C LYS A 189 1.79 5.24 -12.52
N MET A 190 2.85 4.93 -11.78
CA MET A 190 4.22 5.06 -12.26
C MET A 190 4.45 4.13 -13.45
N TRP A 191 4.03 2.86 -13.35
CA TRP A 191 4.15 1.91 -14.46
C TRP A 191 3.28 2.28 -15.66
N HIS A 192 2.10 2.85 -15.41
CA HIS A 192 1.26 3.35 -16.50
C HIS A 192 1.96 4.46 -17.27
N ARG A 193 2.53 5.43 -16.55
CA ARG A 193 3.25 6.56 -17.14
C ARG A 193 4.59 6.17 -17.75
N ALA A 194 5.33 5.25 -17.14
CA ALA A 194 6.56 4.71 -17.70
C ALA A 194 6.30 4.07 -19.08
N ARG A 195 5.20 3.30 -19.22
CA ARG A 195 4.78 2.77 -20.53
C ARG A 195 4.51 3.88 -21.55
N GLU A 196 3.84 4.95 -21.13
CA GLU A 196 3.58 6.11 -22.00
C GLU A 196 4.86 6.87 -22.37
N ASP A 197 5.74 7.11 -21.41
CA ASP A 197 7.03 7.81 -21.58
C ASP A 197 7.97 7.01 -22.50
N VAL A 198 8.02 5.67 -22.38
CA VAL A 198 8.81 4.81 -23.28
C VAL A 198 8.29 4.89 -24.72
N ILE A 199 6.97 4.84 -24.92
CA ILE A 199 6.38 4.96 -26.26
C ILE A 199 6.60 6.37 -26.83
N ALA A 200 6.52 7.41 -26.00
CA ALA A 200 6.83 8.77 -26.40
C ALA A 200 8.29 8.90 -26.83
N LEU A 201 9.23 8.37 -26.04
CA LEU A 201 10.66 8.34 -26.39
C LEU A 201 10.90 7.59 -27.70
N ALA A 202 10.27 6.43 -27.91
CA ALA A 202 10.42 5.67 -29.15
C ALA A 202 9.89 6.43 -30.38
N ARG A 203 8.76 7.13 -30.24
CA ARG A 203 8.21 8.01 -31.30
C ARG A 203 9.10 9.23 -31.55
N ASP A 204 9.61 9.85 -30.49
CA ASP A 204 10.44 11.05 -30.59
C ASP A 204 11.80 10.66 -31.23
N ALA A 205 12.32 9.46 -30.95
CA ALA A 205 13.48 8.87 -31.62
C ALA A 205 13.23 8.57 -33.10
N GLU A 206 12.11 7.94 -33.45
CA GLU A 206 11.71 7.74 -34.85
C GLU A 206 11.70 9.09 -35.60
N THR A 207 11.17 10.13 -34.96
CA THR A 207 11.12 11.47 -35.53
C THR A 207 12.53 12.05 -35.74
N SER A 208 13.43 11.93 -34.77
CA SER A 208 14.83 12.40 -34.89
C SER A 208 15.59 11.69 -36.00
N PHE A 209 15.48 10.37 -36.11
CA PHE A 209 16.15 9.60 -37.18
C PHE A 209 15.60 9.97 -38.56
N ASN A 210 14.27 10.18 -38.69
CA ASN A 210 13.68 10.63 -39.95
C ASN A 210 14.03 12.09 -40.30
N ALA A 211 14.16 12.96 -39.30
CA ALA A 211 14.54 14.36 -39.47
C ALA A 211 16.05 14.56 -39.66
N ARG A 212 16.85 13.48 -39.61
CA ARG A 212 18.31 13.48 -39.68
C ARG A 212 18.95 14.44 -38.68
N GLY A 213 18.48 14.38 -37.43
CA GLY A 213 19.04 15.16 -36.34
C GLY A 213 18.62 16.62 -36.27
N GLY A 214 17.56 17.02 -37.00
CA GLY A 214 16.86 18.26 -36.69
C GLY A 214 16.39 18.26 -35.24
N GLU A 215 16.52 19.39 -34.53
CA GLU A 215 16.18 19.51 -33.10
C GLU A 215 14.81 18.87 -32.78
N SER A 216 14.82 17.67 -32.21
CA SER A 216 13.63 17.02 -31.69
C SER A 216 13.65 17.14 -30.18
N LYS A 217 12.63 17.79 -29.62
CA LYS A 217 12.45 17.89 -28.18
C LYS A 217 11.83 16.60 -27.68
N ILE A 218 12.43 15.99 -26.68
CA ILE A 218 11.82 14.86 -25.98
C ILE A 218 10.65 15.36 -25.15
N SER A 219 9.58 14.58 -25.14
CA SER A 219 8.44 14.78 -24.25
C SER A 219 8.87 14.71 -22.77
N PRO A 220 8.42 15.60 -21.87
CA PRO A 220 8.75 15.53 -20.44
C PRO A 220 8.38 14.17 -19.82
N TRP A 221 9.24 13.66 -18.94
CA TRP A 221 8.98 12.42 -18.20
C TRP A 221 7.91 12.61 -17.14
N ASN A 222 6.87 11.79 -17.18
CA ASN A 222 5.72 11.91 -16.29
C ASN A 222 5.70 10.85 -15.19
N CYS A 223 6.46 9.76 -15.32
CA CYS A 223 6.51 8.66 -14.35
C CYS A 223 6.82 9.12 -12.92
N ILE A 224 7.75 10.07 -12.73
CA ILE A 224 8.13 10.60 -11.42
C ILE A 224 6.98 11.33 -10.69
N LEU A 225 6.00 11.84 -11.42
CA LEU A 225 4.83 12.52 -10.87
C LEU A 225 3.78 11.56 -10.30
N ALA A 226 3.87 10.27 -10.61
CA ALA A 226 2.88 9.28 -10.20
C ALA A 226 2.70 9.20 -8.68
N VAL A 227 3.80 9.27 -7.92
CA VAL A 227 3.77 9.26 -6.45
C VAL A 227 2.99 10.45 -5.91
N ALA A 228 3.25 11.64 -6.46
CA ALA A 228 2.56 12.87 -6.05
C ALA A 228 1.06 12.83 -6.35
N GLU A 229 0.69 12.23 -7.47
CA GLU A 229 -0.72 12.07 -7.85
C GLU A 229 -1.46 11.04 -7.01
N ALA A 230 -0.84 9.92 -6.67
CA ALA A 230 -1.41 8.95 -5.75
C ALA A 230 -1.68 9.59 -4.38
N VAL A 231 -0.71 10.36 -3.89
CA VAL A 231 -0.81 11.11 -2.64
C VAL A 231 -1.91 12.18 -2.71
N LYS A 232 -1.99 12.96 -3.80
CA LYS A 232 -3.02 14.01 -3.99
C LYS A 232 -4.44 13.46 -4.08
N GLU A 233 -4.61 12.26 -4.64
CA GLU A 233 -5.91 11.60 -4.79
C GLU A 233 -6.44 11.07 -3.45
N LEU A 234 -5.57 10.51 -2.63
CA LEU A 234 -5.97 9.84 -1.40
C LEU A 234 -5.95 10.71 -0.14
N LEU A 235 -5.13 11.76 -0.09
CA LEU A 235 -4.98 12.57 1.12
C LEU A 235 -5.98 13.73 1.15
N PRO A 236 -6.95 13.75 2.10
CA PRO A 236 -7.71 14.96 2.34
C PRO A 236 -6.79 16.08 2.82
N LYS A 237 -7.09 17.33 2.44
CA LYS A 237 -6.33 18.54 2.87
C LYS A 237 -6.21 18.71 4.40
N ALA A 238 -6.91 17.91 5.20
CA ALA A 238 -6.99 17.97 6.67
C ALA A 238 -6.44 16.70 7.36
N ALA A 239 -5.46 16.04 6.76
CA ALA A 239 -4.78 14.88 7.29
C ALA A 239 -4.05 15.13 8.64
N ASN A 240 -4.33 14.29 9.66
CA ASN A 240 -3.84 14.35 11.04
C ASN A 240 -2.36 13.88 11.23
N ASP A 241 -1.83 14.06 12.44
CA ASP A 241 -0.43 13.88 12.89
C ASP A 241 0.35 12.62 12.46
N ALA A 242 -0.31 11.48 12.18
CA ALA A 242 0.38 10.31 11.62
C ALA A 242 0.82 10.54 10.17
N LEU A 243 -0.01 11.24 9.38
CA LEU A 243 0.38 11.71 8.05
C LEU A 243 1.47 12.78 8.13
N ASN A 244 1.54 13.58 9.21
CA ASN A 244 2.63 14.54 9.45
C ASN A 244 4.03 13.90 9.44
N LYS A 245 4.15 12.57 9.60
CA LYS A 245 5.43 11.84 9.57
C LYS A 245 5.77 11.23 8.21
N ALA A 246 4.79 10.83 7.41
CA ALA A 246 4.97 10.56 5.97
C ALA A 246 5.06 11.87 5.16
N LEU A 247 4.72 12.99 5.80
CA LEU A 247 4.62 14.31 5.19
C LEU A 247 5.89 14.85 4.55
N PRO A 248 7.12 14.51 4.99
CA PRO A 248 8.32 14.91 4.26
C PRO A 248 8.33 14.35 2.83
N ILE A 249 7.91 13.09 2.63
CA ILE A 249 7.83 12.48 1.29
C ILE A 249 6.61 12.97 0.52
N VAL A 250 5.46 13.11 1.18
CA VAL A 250 4.27 13.76 0.59
C VAL A 250 4.61 15.18 0.11
N LYS A 251 5.39 15.93 0.90
CA LYS A 251 5.86 17.27 0.57
C LYS A 251 6.84 17.22 -0.60
N THR A 252 7.85 16.35 -0.57
CA THR A 252 8.78 16.18 -1.71
C THR A 252 8.02 15.82 -2.99
N ALA A 253 7.06 14.90 -2.92
CA ALA A 253 6.21 14.53 -4.05
C ALA A 253 5.33 15.72 -4.51
N THR A 254 4.73 16.47 -3.58
CA THR A 254 3.90 17.65 -3.91
C THR A 254 4.75 18.80 -4.49
N ASP A 255 5.97 18.98 -4.00
CA ASP A 255 6.93 19.98 -4.50
C ASP A 255 7.36 19.62 -5.94
N LEU A 256 7.59 18.34 -6.24
CA LEU A 256 7.84 17.84 -7.61
C LEU A 256 6.66 18.10 -8.55
N LEU A 257 5.42 17.89 -8.07
CA LEU A 257 4.21 18.18 -8.84
C LEU A 257 4.05 19.68 -9.11
N THR A 258 4.30 20.52 -8.11
CA THR A 258 4.18 21.98 -8.21
C THR A 258 5.24 22.56 -9.15
N ALA A 259 6.47 22.04 -9.13
CA ALA A 259 7.53 22.43 -10.05
C ALA A 259 7.16 22.14 -11.52
N ASN A 260 6.53 20.99 -11.77
CA ASN A 260 6.09 20.58 -13.10
C ASN A 260 4.82 21.32 -13.56
N GLU A 261 3.80 21.49 -12.72
CA GLU A 261 2.59 22.27 -13.03
C GLU A 261 2.93 23.77 -13.28
N GLY A 262 3.99 24.28 -12.65
CA GLY A 262 4.51 25.64 -12.83
C GLY A 262 5.25 25.89 -14.16
N GLY A 263 5.36 24.89 -15.03
CA GLY A 263 5.97 25.03 -16.36
C GLY A 263 7.49 24.97 -16.38
N ASN A 264 8.12 24.44 -15.32
CA ASN A 264 9.56 24.19 -15.28
C ASN A 264 9.82 22.68 -15.13
N PRO A 265 9.41 21.86 -16.12
CA PRO A 265 9.70 20.43 -16.09
C PRO A 265 11.20 20.21 -16.04
N ASP A 266 11.62 19.12 -15.40
CA ASP A 266 13.03 18.75 -15.39
C ASP A 266 13.55 18.70 -16.83
N PRO A 267 14.75 19.28 -17.10
CA PRO A 267 15.29 19.32 -18.43
C PRO A 267 15.54 17.90 -18.93
N VAL A 268 14.75 17.46 -19.90
CA VAL A 268 14.98 16.21 -20.61
C VAL A 268 16.03 16.46 -21.69
N PRO A 269 17.05 15.58 -21.86
CA PRO A 269 18.00 15.70 -22.95
C PRO A 269 17.28 15.79 -24.31
N ALA A 270 17.89 16.45 -25.29
CA ALA A 270 17.39 16.45 -26.67
C ALA A 270 17.81 15.15 -27.38
N LEU A 271 17.05 14.73 -28.39
CA LEU A 271 17.50 13.70 -29.34
C LEU A 271 18.08 14.40 -30.57
N ASP A 272 19.28 14.94 -30.40
CA ASP A 272 20.01 15.69 -31.43
C ASP A 272 21.32 14.98 -31.82
N GLY A 273 21.83 15.36 -32.99
CA GLY A 273 23.06 14.81 -33.55
C GLY A 273 23.23 15.16 -35.02
N SER A 274 24.46 15.35 -35.47
CA SER A 274 24.80 15.61 -36.88
C SER A 274 24.92 14.33 -37.72
N SER A 275 24.88 13.16 -37.07
CA SER A 275 24.93 11.84 -37.70
C SER A 275 23.96 10.86 -37.02
N HIS A 276 23.65 9.76 -37.71
CA HIS A 276 22.81 8.70 -37.18
C HIS A 276 23.38 8.07 -35.90
N LEU A 277 24.71 8.01 -35.75
CA LEU A 277 25.37 7.52 -34.52
C LEU A 277 25.24 8.51 -33.37
N GLU A 278 25.35 9.82 -33.64
CA GLU A 278 25.17 10.84 -32.59
C GLU A 278 23.72 10.85 -32.07
N VAL A 279 22.72 10.66 -32.94
CA VAL A 279 21.32 10.50 -32.52
C VAL A 279 21.10 9.21 -31.74
N GLU A 280 21.80 8.12 -32.09
CA GLU A 280 21.79 6.87 -31.32
C GLU A 280 22.38 7.06 -29.92
N ASP A 281 23.52 7.75 -29.79
CA ASP A 281 24.15 8.05 -28.50
C ASP A 281 23.23 8.91 -27.61
N SER A 282 22.57 9.92 -28.18
CA SER A 282 21.57 10.74 -27.49
C SER A 282 20.35 9.92 -27.05
N LEU A 283 19.91 8.95 -27.86
CA LEU A 283 18.85 8.00 -27.49
C LEU A 283 19.28 7.11 -26.31
N VAL A 284 20.50 6.59 -26.33
CA VAL A 284 21.03 5.77 -25.22
C VAL A 284 21.08 6.59 -23.92
N ALA A 285 21.49 7.86 -23.99
CA ALA A 285 21.48 8.76 -22.85
C ALA A 285 20.07 9.03 -22.32
N ALA A 286 19.10 9.28 -23.21
CA ALA A 286 17.69 9.49 -22.84
C ALA A 286 17.06 8.24 -22.21
N ILE A 287 17.39 7.04 -22.71
CA ILE A 287 16.98 5.77 -22.08
C ILE A 287 17.58 5.66 -20.67
N GLY A 288 18.86 5.99 -20.50
CA GLY A 288 19.51 6.02 -19.19
C GLY A 288 18.82 6.96 -18.19
N ASP A 289 18.47 8.17 -18.63
CA ASP A 289 17.74 9.14 -17.80
C ASP A 289 16.35 8.64 -17.42
N LEU A 290 15.58 8.09 -18.36
CA LEU A 290 14.26 7.52 -18.06
C LEU A 290 14.34 6.38 -17.03
N LYS A 291 15.36 5.53 -17.13
CA LYS A 291 15.60 4.44 -16.15
C LYS A 291 15.86 4.98 -14.75
N GLU A 292 16.73 5.97 -14.63
CA GLU A 292 17.02 6.64 -13.36
C GLU A 292 15.77 7.30 -12.78
N ARG A 293 14.93 7.92 -13.61
CA ARG A 293 13.67 8.52 -13.16
C ARG A 293 12.68 7.50 -12.61
N ILE A 294 12.62 6.32 -13.22
CA ILE A 294 11.83 5.19 -12.71
C ILE A 294 12.39 4.72 -11.36
N HIS A 295 13.72 4.58 -11.24
CA HIS A 295 14.36 4.23 -9.95
C HIS A 295 14.03 5.25 -8.85
N VAL A 296 14.15 6.55 -9.13
CA VAL A 296 13.81 7.61 -8.18
C VAL A 296 12.35 7.54 -7.75
N ALA A 297 11.44 7.23 -8.68
CA ALA A 297 10.02 7.13 -8.37
C ALA A 297 9.71 5.92 -7.45
N GLU A 298 10.35 4.77 -7.66
CA GLU A 298 10.24 3.62 -6.75
C GLU A 298 10.92 3.87 -5.39
N ASP A 299 12.05 4.57 -5.37
CA ASP A 299 12.72 4.96 -4.12
C ASP A 299 11.81 5.83 -3.24
N LEU A 300 11.00 6.71 -3.85
CA LEU A 300 9.98 7.47 -3.13
C LEU A 300 8.89 6.57 -2.52
N VAL A 301 8.46 5.50 -3.23
CA VAL A 301 7.50 4.52 -2.72
C VAL A 301 8.10 3.71 -1.56
N HIS A 302 9.35 3.26 -1.72
CA HIS A 302 10.12 2.58 -0.68
C HIS A 302 10.24 3.47 0.58
N ASP A 303 10.67 4.72 0.41
CA ASP A 303 10.92 5.63 1.52
C ASP A 303 9.63 6.02 2.25
N MET A 304 8.52 6.18 1.52
CA MET A 304 7.20 6.41 2.11
C MET A 304 6.79 5.25 3.03
N SER A 305 6.92 4.01 2.55
CA SER A 305 6.55 2.81 3.32
C SER A 305 7.47 2.63 4.54
N ARG A 306 8.78 2.79 4.33
CA ARG A 306 9.80 2.65 5.37
C ARG A 306 9.68 3.70 6.47
N GLN A 307 9.41 4.96 6.12
CA GLN A 307 9.21 6.02 7.12
C GLN A 307 7.98 5.77 7.97
N MET A 308 6.92 5.20 7.39
CA MET A 308 5.73 4.79 8.14
C MET A 308 6.05 3.64 9.11
N VAL A 309 6.77 2.61 8.68
CA VAL A 309 7.26 1.53 9.56
C VAL A 309 8.07 2.09 10.72
N GLN A 310 8.99 3.01 10.46
CA GLN A 310 9.77 3.66 11.50
C GLN A 310 8.87 4.46 12.46
N ALA A 311 7.93 5.25 11.95
CA ALA A 311 6.98 5.99 12.77
C ALA A 311 6.18 5.09 13.71
N MET A 312 5.79 3.91 13.25
CA MET A 312 5.05 2.94 14.06
C MET A 312 5.92 2.27 15.14
N ARG A 313 7.21 2.02 14.85
CA ARG A 313 8.13 1.30 15.75
C ARG A 313 8.88 2.18 16.77
N THR A 314 9.09 3.47 16.50
CA THR A 314 10.08 4.29 17.24
C THR A 314 9.50 5.21 18.32
N GLU A 315 8.18 5.32 18.45
CA GLU A 315 7.54 6.16 19.46
C GLU A 315 7.30 5.38 20.75
N GLY A 316 7.63 5.98 21.91
CA GLY A 316 7.52 5.42 23.28
C GLY A 316 6.25 4.59 23.55
N PRO A 317 5.27 5.01 24.36
CA PRO A 317 3.95 4.40 24.25
C PRO A 317 3.40 4.74 22.86
N SER A 318 3.55 3.81 21.91
CA SER A 318 3.24 4.03 20.49
C SER A 318 1.76 4.37 20.32
N PRO A 319 1.36 5.43 19.59
CA PRO A 319 -0.04 5.73 19.34
C PRO A 319 -0.71 4.70 18.40
N PHE A 320 0.08 3.78 17.85
CA PHE A 320 -0.34 2.62 17.05
C PHE A 320 -0.50 1.34 17.89
N HIS A 321 -0.28 1.42 19.21
CA HIS A 321 -0.45 0.31 20.12
C HIS A 321 -1.13 0.75 21.40
N ILE A 322 -2.04 -0.07 21.90
CA ILE A 322 -2.41 0.06 23.31
C ILE A 322 -1.42 -0.80 24.07
N HIS A 323 -0.54 -0.18 24.84
CA HIS A 323 0.31 -0.89 25.81
C HIS A 323 -0.47 -1.10 27.10
N GLY A 324 -0.38 -2.31 27.64
CA GLY A 324 -0.82 -2.68 28.97
C GLY A 324 -0.03 -1.94 30.04
N SER A 325 -0.29 -0.65 30.19
CA SER A 325 0.30 0.14 31.26
C SER A 325 -0.42 -0.21 32.56
N VAL A 326 0.31 -0.90 33.44
CA VAL A 326 -0.01 -1.10 34.86
C VAL A 326 -1.46 -1.56 35.04
N GLY A 327 -1.65 -2.88 34.89
CA GLY A 327 -2.93 -3.57 34.90
C GLY A 327 -3.92 -2.95 35.88
N LEU A 328 -5.19 -2.87 35.44
CA LEU A 328 -6.36 -2.55 36.27
C LEU A 328 -6.04 -2.93 37.71
N SER A 329 -5.66 -1.92 38.51
CA SER A 329 -5.10 -2.17 39.84
C SER A 329 -6.10 -3.02 40.59
N LYS A 330 -5.72 -4.25 40.99
CA LYS A 330 -6.55 -5.10 41.87
C LYS A 330 -6.86 -4.44 43.22
N LYS A 331 -6.23 -3.30 43.52
CA LYS A 331 -6.51 -2.47 44.68
C LYS A 331 -7.43 -1.32 44.26
N PHE A 332 -8.70 -1.45 44.65
CA PHE A 332 -9.67 -0.37 44.72
C PHE A 332 -9.12 0.71 45.66
N THR A 333 -9.06 1.97 45.20
CA THR A 333 -8.73 3.11 46.05
C THR A 333 -9.97 3.96 46.22
N ASP A 334 -10.49 3.96 47.44
CA ASP A 334 -11.45 4.90 48.02
C ASP A 334 -12.53 5.49 47.07
N ALA A 335 -13.65 4.76 47.06
CA ALA A 335 -15.03 5.25 46.97
C ALA A 335 -15.33 6.23 45.82
N ALA A 336 -15.69 5.67 44.66
CA ALA A 336 -16.70 6.31 43.82
C ALA A 336 -17.93 6.64 44.69
N ALA A 337 -18.34 7.91 44.71
CA ALA A 337 -19.45 8.41 45.55
C ALA A 337 -20.79 7.70 45.29
N GLU A 338 -20.90 7.00 44.16
CA GLU A 338 -22.00 6.10 43.82
C GLU A 338 -21.46 5.03 42.85
N ILE A 339 -21.58 3.75 43.22
CA ILE A 339 -21.24 2.63 42.34
C ILE A 339 -22.51 2.24 41.60
N ARG A 340 -22.58 2.49 40.28
CA ARG A 340 -23.65 2.03 39.40
C ARG A 340 -23.05 1.05 38.42
N ILE A 341 -23.29 -0.23 38.65
CA ILE A 341 -22.78 -1.31 37.81
C ILE A 341 -23.94 -2.21 37.39
N ASP A 342 -24.12 -2.37 36.09
CA ASP A 342 -24.91 -3.45 35.51
C ASP A 342 -23.95 -4.59 35.10
N VAL A 343 -24.01 -5.68 35.88
CA VAL A 343 -23.12 -6.84 35.72
C VAL A 343 -23.25 -7.48 34.34
N ASP A 344 -24.47 -7.57 33.80
CA ASP A 344 -24.72 -8.18 32.51
C ASP A 344 -24.24 -7.30 31.36
N VAL A 345 -24.26 -5.98 31.54
CA VAL A 345 -23.68 -5.05 30.58
C VAL A 345 -22.15 -5.17 30.56
N LEU A 346 -21.49 -5.14 31.71
CA LEU A 346 -20.01 -5.26 31.77
C LEU A 346 -19.53 -6.63 31.26
N ARG A 347 -20.25 -7.71 31.58
CA ARG A 347 -19.96 -9.05 31.03
C ARG A 347 -20.09 -9.06 29.51
N ARG A 348 -21.11 -8.42 28.93
CA ARG A 348 -21.28 -8.31 27.46
C ARG A 348 -20.20 -7.45 26.82
N VAL A 349 -19.78 -6.34 27.44
CA VAL A 349 -18.64 -5.54 26.96
C VAL A 349 -17.40 -6.41 26.83
N GLY A 350 -17.06 -7.16 27.89
CA GLY A 350 -15.86 -7.99 27.93
C GLY A 350 -15.87 -9.22 27.04
N THR A 351 -17.03 -9.85 26.85
CA THR A 351 -17.13 -11.16 26.17
C THR A 351 -17.68 -11.11 24.75
N ALA A 352 -18.32 -10.01 24.34
CA ALA A 352 -18.92 -9.87 23.02
C ALA A 352 -18.48 -8.58 22.32
N TYR A 353 -18.75 -7.41 22.90
CA TYR A 353 -18.61 -6.15 22.15
C TYR A 353 -17.15 -5.79 21.83
N VAL A 354 -16.22 -5.94 22.78
CA VAL A 354 -14.79 -5.70 22.53
C VAL A 354 -14.20 -6.74 21.57
N PRO A 355 -14.46 -8.05 21.73
CA PRO A 355 -14.09 -9.05 20.72
C PRO A 355 -14.61 -8.74 19.30
N ASP A 356 -15.83 -8.20 19.15
CA ASP A 356 -16.39 -7.85 17.84
C ASP A 356 -15.62 -6.67 17.19
N VAL A 357 -15.20 -5.67 17.97
CA VAL A 357 -14.31 -4.59 17.50
C VAL A 357 -12.99 -5.17 16.97
N VAL A 358 -12.35 -6.04 17.77
CA VAL A 358 -11.08 -6.67 17.42
C VAL A 358 -11.20 -7.57 16.20
N TRP A 359 -12.29 -8.33 16.08
CA TRP A 359 -12.54 -9.20 14.94
C TRP A 359 -12.67 -8.43 13.63
N VAL A 360 -13.38 -7.29 13.61
CA VAL A 360 -13.49 -6.44 12.42
C VAL A 360 -12.11 -5.93 12.00
N ALA A 361 -11.30 -5.45 12.95
CA ALA A 361 -9.95 -4.97 12.66
C ALA A 361 -9.02 -6.09 12.16
N ALA A 362 -9.09 -7.28 12.78
CA ALA A 362 -8.33 -8.46 12.35
C ALA A 362 -8.69 -8.88 10.91
N LYS A 363 -9.99 -8.93 10.59
CA LYS A 363 -10.45 -9.23 9.24
C LYS A 363 -9.98 -8.19 8.22
N ALA A 364 -9.90 -6.91 8.61
CA ALA A 364 -9.39 -5.86 7.73
C ALA A 364 -7.89 -6.06 7.41
N VAL A 365 -7.07 -6.45 8.39
CA VAL A 365 -5.65 -6.76 8.13
C VAL A 365 -5.47 -8.06 7.36
N ASP A 366 -6.29 -9.09 7.59
CA ASP A 366 -6.24 -10.32 6.80
C ASP A 366 -6.50 -10.05 5.31
N ILE A 367 -7.51 -9.24 4.99
CA ILE A 367 -7.80 -8.83 3.61
C ILE A 367 -6.64 -8.03 3.01
N MET A 368 -6.06 -7.11 3.77
CA MET A 368 -4.90 -6.32 3.34
C MET A 368 -3.69 -7.19 3.00
N MET A 369 -3.48 -8.29 3.73
CA MET A 369 -2.39 -9.23 3.45
C MET A 369 -2.57 -9.94 2.10
N ASP A 370 -3.76 -9.95 1.48
CA ASP A 370 -3.92 -10.41 0.10
C ASP A 370 -3.18 -9.51 -0.92
N ALA A 371 -2.84 -8.27 -0.53
CA ALA A 371 -1.97 -7.39 -1.31
C ALA A 371 -0.48 -7.72 -1.16
N ALA A 372 -0.11 -8.53 -0.16
CA ALA A 372 1.25 -9.00 0.04
C ALA A 372 1.53 -10.13 -0.95
N GLY A 373 2.43 -9.89 -1.91
CA GLY A 373 2.77 -10.89 -2.91
C GLY A 373 3.89 -10.46 -3.82
N ASP A 374 4.41 -11.45 -4.55
CA ASP A 374 5.45 -11.26 -5.56
C ASP A 374 4.87 -10.55 -6.80
N GLY A 375 3.75 -11.03 -7.34
CA GLY A 375 2.88 -10.31 -8.26
C GLY A 375 3.59 -9.47 -9.34
N PRO A 376 3.16 -8.22 -9.60
CA PRO A 376 3.80 -7.32 -10.57
C PRO A 376 5.13 -6.74 -10.09
N TRP A 377 5.57 -7.05 -8.87
CA TRP A 377 6.83 -6.57 -8.31
C TRP A 377 8.02 -7.43 -8.74
N GLU A 378 7.81 -8.71 -9.01
CA GLU A 378 8.83 -9.60 -9.56
C GLU A 378 9.04 -9.37 -11.05
N ARG A 379 10.31 -9.21 -11.45
CA ARG A 379 10.73 -8.90 -12.82
C ARG A 379 11.96 -9.73 -13.17
N GLY A 380 12.08 -10.12 -14.45
CA GLY A 380 13.24 -10.86 -14.96
C GLY A 380 14.47 -9.97 -15.11
N ASP A 381 14.28 -8.77 -15.67
CA ASP A 381 15.29 -7.73 -15.77
C ASP A 381 15.12 -6.62 -14.70
N TRP A 382 16.14 -6.46 -13.85
CA TRP A 382 16.23 -5.41 -12.82
C TRP A 382 16.93 -4.15 -13.34
N SER A 383 17.19 -4.06 -14.63
CA SER A 383 17.83 -2.89 -15.20
C SER A 383 16.91 -1.66 -15.19
N VAL A 384 15.58 -1.86 -15.16
CA VAL A 384 14.56 -0.79 -15.03
C VAL A 384 13.83 -0.97 -13.69
N GLY A 385 14.10 -0.06 -12.76
CA GLY A 385 13.54 -0.12 -11.42
C GLY A 385 14.24 -1.10 -10.46
N ASP A 386 13.92 -1.02 -9.17
CA ASP A 386 14.24 -1.96 -8.08
C ASP A 386 12.95 -2.32 -7.33
N GLY A 387 12.10 -3.10 -7.99
CA GLY A 387 10.86 -3.63 -7.42
C GLY A 387 11.06 -4.46 -6.14
N GLY A 388 12.27 -4.96 -5.85
CA GLY A 388 12.55 -5.76 -4.66
C GLY A 388 12.58 -4.91 -3.40
N ARG A 389 13.17 -3.70 -3.48
CA ARG A 389 13.24 -2.76 -2.36
C ARG A 389 11.88 -2.17 -2.00
N ALA A 390 11.17 -1.61 -2.97
CA ALA A 390 9.87 -0.99 -2.73
C ALA A 390 8.87 -2.01 -2.18
N ARG A 391 8.84 -3.22 -2.76
CA ARG A 391 8.04 -4.34 -2.25
C ARG A 391 8.42 -4.73 -0.82
N GLY A 392 9.72 -4.84 -0.52
CA GLY A 392 10.19 -5.20 0.82
C GLY A 392 9.69 -4.22 1.88
N ALA A 393 9.84 -2.91 1.64
CA ALA A 393 9.36 -1.88 2.56
C ALA A 393 7.83 -1.83 2.67
N PHE A 394 7.12 -2.10 1.58
CA PHE A 394 5.66 -2.21 1.57
C PHE A 394 5.19 -3.42 2.38
N ASN A 395 5.78 -4.60 2.18
CA ASN A 395 5.46 -5.81 2.94
C ASN A 395 5.77 -5.63 4.44
N ASP A 396 6.90 -5.01 4.78
CA ASP A 396 7.24 -4.64 6.16
C ASP A 396 6.16 -3.76 6.78
N LEU A 397 5.59 -2.81 6.02
CA LEU A 397 4.49 -1.96 6.48
C LEU A 397 3.24 -2.79 6.77
N LEU A 398 2.83 -3.68 5.86
CA LEU A 398 1.67 -4.55 6.06
C LEU A 398 1.84 -5.45 7.28
N GLU A 399 3.02 -6.08 7.43
CA GLU A 399 3.34 -6.95 8.56
C GLU A 399 3.32 -6.19 9.89
N VAL A 400 3.84 -4.96 9.92
CA VAL A 400 3.80 -4.12 11.11
C VAL A 400 2.36 -3.75 11.47
N ILE A 401 1.53 -3.35 10.52
CA ILE A 401 0.10 -3.07 10.75
C ILE A 401 -0.61 -4.32 11.30
N TYR A 402 -0.40 -5.48 10.68
CA TYR A 402 -0.93 -6.76 11.14
C TYR A 402 -0.52 -7.07 12.58
N THR A 403 0.76 -6.86 12.90
CA THR A 403 1.30 -7.09 14.25
C THR A 403 0.61 -6.19 15.27
N PHE A 404 0.51 -4.89 15.01
CA PHE A 404 -0.11 -3.93 15.95
C PHE A 404 -1.60 -4.19 16.16
N VAL A 405 -2.34 -4.57 15.12
CA VAL A 405 -3.76 -4.93 15.25
C VAL A 405 -3.94 -6.16 16.12
N ASN A 406 -3.15 -7.20 15.90
CA ASN A 406 -3.25 -8.44 16.67
C ASN A 406 -2.79 -8.27 18.12
N SER A 407 -1.67 -7.57 18.35
CA SER A 407 -1.17 -7.32 19.71
C SER A 407 -2.13 -6.43 20.50
N SER A 408 -2.57 -5.30 19.93
CA SER A 408 -3.55 -4.42 20.60
C SER A 408 -4.89 -5.11 20.80
N GLY A 409 -5.32 -5.91 19.83
CA GLY A 409 -6.56 -6.67 19.92
C GLY A 409 -6.53 -7.71 21.05
N ALA A 410 -5.43 -8.44 21.20
CA ALA A 410 -5.24 -9.37 22.31
C ALA A 410 -5.32 -8.66 23.66
N GLU A 411 -4.64 -7.52 23.81
CA GLU A 411 -4.66 -6.74 25.04
C GLU A 411 -6.07 -6.18 25.37
N MET A 412 -6.81 -5.72 24.36
CA MET A 412 -8.20 -5.26 24.54
C MET A 412 -9.12 -6.40 25.01
N VAL A 413 -9.00 -7.58 24.42
CA VAL A 413 -9.82 -8.75 24.78
C VAL A 413 -9.48 -9.24 26.19
N GLU A 414 -8.20 -9.28 26.55
CA GLU A 414 -7.76 -9.64 27.90
C GLU A 414 -8.30 -8.65 28.94
N ALA A 415 -8.17 -7.34 28.69
CA ALA A 415 -8.73 -6.31 29.56
C ALA A 415 -10.26 -6.41 29.68
N GLY A 416 -10.95 -6.77 28.58
CA GLY A 416 -12.38 -7.06 28.56
C GLY A 416 -12.74 -8.27 29.43
N SER A 417 -11.96 -9.35 29.39
CA SER A 417 -12.16 -10.52 30.24
C SER A 417 -12.04 -10.16 31.72
N ILE A 418 -11.03 -9.37 32.09
CA ILE A 418 -10.83 -8.90 33.48
C ILE A 418 -12.04 -8.04 33.93
N LEU A 419 -12.55 -7.16 33.07
CA LEU A 419 -13.76 -6.38 33.33
C LEU A 419 -14.98 -7.29 33.60
N ALA A 420 -15.14 -8.36 32.81
CA ALA A 420 -16.23 -9.32 32.96
C ALA A 420 -16.09 -10.19 34.23
N GLU A 421 -14.88 -10.61 34.59
CA GLU A 421 -14.59 -11.35 35.82
C GLU A 421 -14.91 -10.50 37.06
N HIS A 422 -14.50 -9.23 37.07
CA HIS A 422 -14.83 -8.32 38.17
C HIS A 422 -16.33 -8.04 38.28
N ALA A 423 -17.03 -7.91 37.16
CA ALA A 423 -18.48 -7.80 37.16
C ALA A 423 -19.15 -9.04 37.80
N GLY A 424 -18.65 -10.24 37.49
CA GLY A 424 -19.10 -11.49 38.11
C GLY A 424 -18.91 -11.48 39.63
N ALA A 425 -17.73 -11.10 40.11
CA ALA A 425 -17.44 -11.03 41.55
C ALA A 425 -18.36 -10.05 42.30
N ILE A 426 -18.78 -8.94 41.66
CA ILE A 426 -19.73 -7.99 42.25
C ILE A 426 -21.11 -8.61 42.34
N GLY A 427 -21.57 -9.30 41.29
CA GLY A 427 -22.85 -10.04 41.32
C GLY A 427 -22.88 -11.12 42.41
N ASP A 428 -21.79 -11.85 42.60
CA ASP A 428 -21.67 -12.86 43.65
C ASP A 428 -21.78 -12.25 45.07
N VAL A 429 -21.18 -11.06 45.27
CA VAL A 429 -21.26 -10.32 46.55
C VAL A 429 -22.67 -9.78 46.78
N ASP A 430 -23.30 -9.19 45.77
CA ASP A 430 -24.68 -8.68 45.88
C ASP A 430 -25.66 -9.81 46.20
N GLN A 431 -25.48 -10.99 45.58
CA GLN A 431 -26.27 -12.18 45.90
C GLN A 431 -26.07 -12.62 47.36
N GLN A 432 -24.83 -12.71 47.84
CA GLN A 432 -24.53 -13.11 49.22
C GLN A 432 -25.10 -12.13 50.25
N ILE A 433 -25.02 -10.82 49.98
CA ILE A 433 -25.61 -9.79 50.85
C ILE A 433 -27.13 -9.91 50.84
N GLY A 434 -27.75 -10.13 49.67
CA GLY A 434 -29.19 -10.35 49.54
C GLY A 434 -29.66 -11.56 50.36
N GLU A 435 -29.00 -12.70 50.20
CA GLU A 435 -29.28 -13.92 50.97
C GLU A 435 -29.15 -13.68 52.47
N HIS A 436 -28.10 -12.98 52.92
CA HIS A 436 -27.90 -12.68 54.34
C HIS A 436 -28.93 -11.68 54.91
N LEU A 437 -29.35 -10.70 54.10
CA LEU A 437 -30.40 -9.75 54.48
C LEU A 437 -31.77 -10.44 54.55
N ASP A 438 -32.08 -11.36 53.64
CA ASP A 438 -33.31 -12.15 53.66
C ASP A 438 -33.34 -13.07 54.88
N GLU A 439 -32.23 -13.73 55.21
CA GLU A 439 -32.06 -14.53 56.44
C GLU A 439 -32.29 -13.66 57.69
N THR A 440 -31.63 -12.49 57.76
CA THR A 440 -31.77 -11.57 58.90
C THR A 440 -33.19 -11.02 59.03
N ALA A 441 -33.84 -10.68 57.91
CA ALA A 441 -35.22 -10.21 57.90
C ALA A 441 -36.18 -11.30 58.39
N GLN A 442 -35.94 -12.55 57.98
CA GLN A 442 -36.70 -13.70 58.46
C GLN A 442 -36.50 -13.93 59.97
N GLU A 443 -35.27 -13.84 60.48
CA GLU A 443 -34.99 -13.95 61.92
C GLU A 443 -35.68 -12.85 62.75
N VAL A 444 -35.72 -11.62 62.23
CA VAL A 444 -36.40 -10.48 62.85
C VAL A 444 -37.92 -10.68 62.85
N ASP A 445 -38.51 -11.15 61.75
CA ASP A 445 -39.95 -11.42 61.64
C ASP A 445 -40.40 -12.61 62.49
N GLU A 446 -39.54 -13.62 62.68
CA GLU A 446 -39.80 -14.79 63.52
C GLU A 446 -39.55 -14.53 65.02
N GLY A 447 -38.97 -13.38 65.39
CA GLY A 447 -38.80 -12.94 66.78
C GLY A 447 -37.73 -13.69 67.57
N THR A 448 -36.76 -14.30 66.88
CA THR A 448 -35.69 -15.09 67.52
C THR A 448 -34.52 -14.18 67.91
N PRO A 449 -33.99 -14.20 69.16
CA PRO A 449 -32.89 -13.31 69.53
C PRO A 449 -31.59 -13.74 68.84
N SER A 450 -31.02 -12.83 68.04
CA SER A 450 -29.76 -12.98 67.30
C SER A 450 -28.60 -13.39 68.22
N GLY A 451 -28.06 -14.59 68.02
CA GLY A 451 -26.74 -14.97 68.52
C GLY A 451 -25.69 -14.50 67.51
N ASP A 452 -24.69 -13.73 67.97
CA ASP A 452 -23.53 -13.20 67.22
C ASP A 452 -23.26 -13.86 65.85
N VAL A 453 -23.79 -13.28 64.78
CA VAL A 453 -23.36 -13.59 63.40
C VAL A 453 -22.52 -12.41 62.93
N SER A 454 -21.20 -12.55 63.05
CA SER A 454 -20.28 -11.64 62.37
C SER A 454 -20.28 -11.99 60.88
N PRO A 455 -20.48 -11.03 59.96
CA PRO A 455 -20.39 -11.31 58.53
C PRO A 455 -18.98 -11.78 58.21
N GLN A 456 -18.87 -13.05 57.84
CA GLN A 456 -17.61 -13.65 57.43
C GLN A 456 -17.34 -13.21 55.99
N LEU A 457 -16.63 -12.09 55.85
CA LEU A 457 -16.10 -11.62 54.56
C LEU A 457 -15.46 -12.79 53.81
N ALA A 458 -15.90 -13.01 52.57
CA ALA A 458 -15.36 -14.03 51.69
C ALA A 458 -13.81 -13.96 51.65
N PRO A 459 -13.13 -15.11 51.49
CA PRO A 459 -11.68 -15.10 51.34
C PRO A 459 -11.30 -14.18 50.18
N GLN A 460 -10.37 -13.25 50.43
CA GLN A 460 -9.76 -12.49 49.35
C GLN A 460 -9.24 -13.45 48.27
N PRO A 461 -9.29 -13.08 46.98
CA PRO A 461 -8.84 -13.95 45.90
C PRO A 461 -7.44 -14.49 46.22
N GLY A 462 -7.37 -15.80 46.41
CA GLY A 462 -6.16 -16.49 46.82
C GLY A 462 -5.03 -16.23 45.84
N VAL A 463 -3.91 -15.76 46.38
CA VAL A 463 -2.61 -15.78 45.72
C VAL A 463 -2.19 -17.26 45.61
N SER A 464 -2.32 -17.86 44.43
CA SER A 464 -1.44 -18.97 44.04
C SER A 464 -0.25 -18.37 43.28
N ALA A 465 0.73 -17.91 44.04
CA ALA A 465 2.10 -17.81 43.55
C ALA A 465 2.61 -19.26 43.40
N ASP A 466 2.57 -19.75 42.17
CA ASP A 466 3.42 -20.80 41.58
C ASP A 466 2.67 -21.44 40.39
N GLN A 467 2.74 -20.79 39.23
CA GLN A 467 2.85 -21.51 37.98
C GLN A 467 3.86 -20.78 37.10
N GLN A 468 4.98 -21.47 36.94
CA GLN A 468 6.11 -21.09 36.11
C GLN A 468 5.64 -20.66 34.72
N TYR A 469 6.26 -19.57 34.25
CA TYR A 469 6.50 -19.34 32.83
C TYR A 469 6.84 -20.67 32.14
N SER A 470 5.94 -21.13 31.29
CA SER A 470 6.29 -21.93 30.12
C SER A 470 5.97 -21.06 28.93
N ASP A 471 7.03 -20.56 28.31
CA ASP A 471 7.02 -20.31 26.87
C ASP A 471 6.45 -21.56 26.16
N ASP A 472 5.80 -21.35 25.01
CA ASP A 472 5.18 -22.33 24.12
C ASP A 472 3.73 -22.78 24.41
N ALA A 473 2.76 -21.99 23.93
CA ALA A 473 1.60 -22.52 23.17
C ALA A 473 0.89 -21.40 22.39
N PRO A 474 0.62 -21.57 21.08
CA PRO A 474 0.08 -20.51 20.23
C PRO A 474 -1.44 -20.35 20.41
N ILE A 475 -1.87 -19.09 20.50
CA ILE A 475 -3.27 -18.63 20.36
C ILE A 475 -3.68 -18.74 18.88
N HIS A 476 -3.52 -19.92 18.27
CA HIS A 476 -4.07 -20.24 16.94
C HIS A 476 -5.34 -21.09 17.03
N GLY A 477 -5.63 -21.70 18.19
CA GLY A 477 -6.69 -22.71 18.31
C GLY A 477 -8.12 -22.19 18.49
N ARG A 478 -8.33 -20.95 18.95
CA ARG A 478 -9.69 -20.44 19.26
C ARG A 478 -10.30 -19.53 18.19
N LEU A 479 -9.50 -19.02 17.25
CA LEU A 479 -10.00 -18.36 16.04
C LEU A 479 -10.33 -19.37 14.92
N ALA A 480 -9.60 -20.50 14.85
CA ALA A 480 -9.85 -21.53 13.85
C ALA A 480 -11.18 -22.29 14.03
N SER A 481 -11.72 -22.41 15.25
CA SER A 481 -12.97 -23.16 15.50
C SER A 481 -14.26 -22.43 15.12
N ARG A 482 -14.19 -21.14 14.75
CA ARG A 482 -15.32 -20.38 14.19
C ARG A 482 -15.25 -20.17 12.67
N LEU A 483 -14.20 -20.64 12.01
CA LEU A 483 -14.01 -20.55 10.55
C LEU A 483 -14.26 -21.89 9.81
N GLY A 484 -14.75 -22.91 10.52
CA GLY A 484 -15.22 -24.17 9.93
C GLY A 484 -16.73 -24.32 10.09
N GLY A 485 -17.49 -23.77 9.15
CA GLY A 485 -18.94 -23.89 9.03
C GLY A 485 -19.41 -23.47 7.65
#